data_AF-A0A6A5BLY0-F1
#
_entry.id   AF-A0A6A5BLY0-F1
#
_cell.length_a   1.000
_cell.length_b   1.000
_cell.length_c   1.000
_cell.angle_alpha   90.00
_cell.angle_beta   90.00
_cell.angle_gamma   90.00
#
_symmetry.space_group_name_H-M   'P 1'
#
loop_
_entity.id
_entity.type
_entity.pdbx_description
1 polymer ?
#
loop_
_entity_poly.entity_id
_entity_poly.type
_entity_poly.pdbx_seq_one_letter_code
_entity_poly.pdbx_strand_id
1 'polypeptide(L)'
;MKPQNNTTLLLLVMMVLLVLMTFTTTSTTSLGLSTQNSPKTLSSKICLRFISSDSIAALGGTFLGFNVQPMPKICPGPTGTCDLYINPVSCLGWNGPLGGYGPLASLGPLSHEIPSPNNSWEILRKFVQQILGSDNVDAVRFFMVNNAQNPLSSAGPLGDSFFTVMPNINDFTKHMQGLGVWSVLGPIGPLGALGPLGPLGPMGIHNFNRTADGDYIDANGKIQTTLTVKWDEKTSIQWPLFEDYKKERAIQLGKQGKLDPSFMVSAIGSLTPDVYTVTVTEPQYVTILTAPSIYAKNFLITVKEKKSKQVIASTGSSVSFTPWIQFFVEPSSLTNGPLQFEISVAVDPLDCGLASVFECFMEYYLYVVGSTKHILRRPSIAYSGPYIKQSC
;
A
#
# COMPACT_ATOMS: atom_id res chain seq x y z
N MET A 1 -17.52 56.70 -11.03
CA MET A 1 -17.58 55.36 -10.39
C MET A 1 -17.57 55.57 -8.89
N LYS A 2 -18.68 55.28 -8.18
CA LYS A 2 -18.76 55.40 -6.72
C LYS A 2 -18.25 54.10 -6.08
N PRO A 3 -17.44 54.15 -5.01
CA PRO A 3 -16.98 52.96 -4.32
C PRO A 3 -18.14 52.33 -3.54
N GLN A 4 -18.38 51.03 -3.77
CA GLN A 4 -19.31 50.25 -2.97
C GLN A 4 -18.67 49.92 -1.62
N ASN A 5 -19.44 50.18 -0.57
CA ASN A 5 -19.03 50.11 0.82
C ASN A 5 -19.05 48.64 1.29
N ASN A 6 -17.87 48.03 1.46
CA ASN A 6 -17.68 46.62 1.85
C ASN A 6 -17.93 46.30 3.33
N THR A 7 -18.43 47.26 4.11
CA THR A 7 -18.66 47.12 5.55
C THR A 7 -19.76 46.10 5.89
N THR A 8 -20.75 45.92 5.01
CA THR A 8 -21.88 45.02 5.27
C THR A 8 -21.49 43.55 5.16
N LEU A 9 -20.55 43.21 4.28
CA LEU A 9 -20.08 41.83 4.10
C LEU A 9 -19.20 41.39 5.27
N LEU A 10 -18.38 42.29 5.82
CA LEU A 10 -17.52 42.02 6.97
C LEU A 10 -18.34 41.76 8.25
N LEU A 11 -19.43 42.51 8.44
CA LEU A 11 -20.37 42.33 9.56
C LEU A 11 -21.12 40.99 9.47
N LEU A 12 -21.48 40.55 8.26
CA LEU A 12 -22.15 39.27 8.06
C LEU A 12 -21.21 38.08 8.38
N VAL A 13 -19.94 38.18 7.96
CA VAL A 13 -18.93 37.14 8.22
C VAL A 13 -18.61 37.05 9.72
N MET A 14 -18.53 38.17 10.44
CA MET A 14 -18.31 38.15 11.89
C MET A 14 -19.50 37.59 12.68
N MET A 15 -20.75 37.80 12.22
CA MET A 15 -21.92 37.20 12.87
C MET A 15 -22.01 35.68 12.69
N VAL A 16 -21.61 35.15 11.54
CA VAL A 16 -21.60 33.69 11.30
C VAL A 16 -20.54 32.99 12.16
N LEU A 17 -19.38 33.61 12.35
CA LEU A 17 -18.32 33.10 13.24
C LEU A 17 -18.71 33.11 14.72
N LEU A 18 -19.56 34.06 15.16
CA LEU A 18 -20.03 34.13 16.54
C LEU A 18 -21.06 33.03 16.86
N VAL A 19 -21.88 32.63 15.88
CA VAL A 19 -22.92 31.57 16.05
C VAL A 19 -22.30 30.17 16.05
N LEU A 20 -21.15 29.97 15.40
CA LEU A 20 -20.46 28.67 15.43
C LEU A 20 -19.69 28.39 16.74
N MET A 21 -19.44 29.40 17.58
CA MET A 21 -18.72 29.21 18.85
C MET A 21 -19.61 28.92 20.07
N THR A 22 -20.94 28.90 19.93
CA THR A 22 -21.87 28.71 21.07
C THR A 22 -22.40 27.28 21.26
N PHE A 23 -21.89 26.28 20.54
CA PHE A 23 -22.30 24.88 20.73
C PHE A 23 -21.18 24.02 21.34
N THR A 24 -20.96 24.16 22.65
CA THR A 24 -20.26 23.13 23.44
C THR A 24 -20.96 22.87 24.77
N THR A 25 -21.00 21.58 25.13
CA THR A 25 -21.28 20.99 26.44
C THR A 25 -22.73 20.87 26.92
N THR A 26 -23.40 19.77 26.52
CA THR A 26 -24.43 19.14 27.35
C THR A 26 -23.86 17.87 27.98
N SER A 27 -23.56 17.95 29.27
CA SER A 27 -23.21 16.81 30.12
C SER A 27 -24.49 16.07 30.49
N THR A 28 -24.72 14.89 29.92
CA THR A 28 -25.80 13.98 30.35
C THR A 28 -25.27 12.98 31.35
N THR A 29 -25.76 13.07 32.59
CA THR A 29 -25.65 12.06 33.63
C THR A 29 -26.63 10.91 33.34
N SER A 30 -26.13 9.69 33.13
CA SER A 30 -26.96 8.48 33.04
C SER A 30 -26.89 7.69 34.36
N LEU A 31 -28.04 7.57 35.02
CA LEU A 31 -28.28 6.65 36.13
C LEU A 31 -28.31 5.21 35.64
N GLY A 32 -27.64 4.33 36.37
CA GLY A 32 -27.54 2.91 36.07
C GLY A 32 -28.81 2.13 36.36
N LEU A 33 -29.13 1.19 35.48
CA LEU A 33 -29.92 0.01 35.79
C LEU A 33 -29.11 -1.24 35.46
N SER A 34 -28.98 -2.06 36.49
CA SER A 34 -28.35 -3.38 36.52
C SER A 34 -29.16 -4.36 35.67
N THR A 35 -28.53 -4.91 34.63
CA THR A 35 -29.04 -6.07 33.89
C THR A 35 -27.93 -7.10 33.71
N GLN A 36 -28.11 -8.21 34.41
CA GLN A 36 -27.69 -9.60 34.13
C GLN A 36 -26.42 -9.84 33.30
N ASN A 37 -25.43 -10.39 34.00
CA ASN A 37 -24.19 -10.95 33.46
C ASN A 37 -24.46 -12.06 32.43
N SER A 38 -24.51 -11.70 31.16
CA SER A 38 -24.02 -12.59 30.10
C SER A 38 -22.49 -12.60 30.15
N PRO A 39 -21.81 -13.73 29.91
CA PRO A 39 -20.36 -13.76 29.87
C PRO A 39 -19.90 -12.78 28.78
N LYS A 40 -19.34 -11.63 29.20
CA LYS A 40 -18.64 -10.71 28.32
C LYS A 40 -17.47 -11.50 27.74
N THR A 41 -17.66 -12.00 26.52
CA THR A 41 -16.57 -12.36 25.63
C THR A 41 -15.72 -11.11 25.52
N LEU A 42 -14.58 -11.10 26.23
CA LEU A 42 -13.57 -10.08 26.04
C LEU A 42 -13.22 -10.12 24.55
N SER A 43 -13.72 -9.14 23.80
CA SER A 43 -13.27 -8.94 22.42
C SER A 43 -11.76 -8.74 22.51
N SER A 44 -10.99 -9.76 22.15
CA SER A 44 -9.53 -9.72 22.20
C SER A 44 -9.08 -8.52 21.40
N LYS A 45 -8.53 -7.52 22.10
CA LYS A 45 -8.04 -6.29 21.50
C LYS A 45 -6.92 -6.67 20.52
N ILE A 46 -7.07 -6.34 19.25
CA ILE A 46 -6.08 -6.66 18.23
C ILE A 46 -4.93 -5.66 18.38
N CYS A 47 -3.71 -6.19 18.47
CA CYS A 47 -2.50 -5.39 18.57
C CYS A 47 -1.65 -5.63 17.33
N LEU A 48 -1.48 -4.62 16.48
CA LEU A 48 -0.69 -4.73 15.26
C LEU A 48 0.56 -3.86 15.32
N ARG A 49 1.67 -4.39 14.82
CA ARG A 49 2.91 -3.64 14.60
C ARG A 49 2.88 -3.01 13.22
N PHE A 50 3.28 -1.75 13.13
CA PHE A 50 3.30 -1.02 11.86
C PHE A 50 4.46 -0.02 11.78
N ILE A 51 4.71 0.39 10.56
CA ILE A 51 5.65 1.43 10.14
C ILE A 51 4.96 2.28 9.08
N SER A 52 5.30 3.56 8.99
CA SER A 52 4.75 4.46 7.98
C SER A 52 5.77 5.51 7.57
N SER A 53 5.47 6.24 6.48
CA SER A 53 6.24 7.41 6.06
C SER A 53 6.44 8.41 7.21
N ASP A 54 5.41 8.65 8.01
CA ASP A 54 5.45 9.55 9.17
C ASP A 54 6.32 9.01 10.31
N SER A 55 6.27 7.70 10.58
CA SER A 55 7.10 7.11 11.62
C SER A 55 8.59 7.10 11.25
N ILE A 56 8.90 7.06 9.95
CA ILE A 56 10.25 7.30 9.43
C ILE A 56 10.64 8.77 9.52
N ALA A 57 9.75 9.69 9.14
CA ALA A 57 10.01 11.13 9.25
C ALA A 57 10.34 11.53 10.70
N ALA A 58 9.69 10.90 11.69
CA ALA A 58 9.94 11.11 13.11
C ALA A 58 11.35 10.70 13.58
N LEU A 59 12.14 9.99 12.76
CA LEU A 59 13.56 9.75 13.03
C LEU A 59 14.43 11.00 12.85
N GLY A 60 13.88 12.10 12.30
CA GLY A 60 14.60 13.36 12.14
C GLY A 60 15.79 13.27 11.18
N GLY A 61 15.74 12.33 10.23
CA GLY A 61 16.81 12.13 9.25
C GLY A 61 18.08 11.52 9.81
N THR A 62 18.07 10.89 10.99
CA THR A 62 19.26 10.24 11.56
C THR A 62 19.02 8.83 12.07
N PHE A 63 19.99 7.94 11.81
CA PHE A 63 20.05 6.59 12.39
C PHE A 63 20.78 6.52 13.75
N LEU A 64 21.23 7.65 14.30
CA LEU A 64 21.96 7.71 15.57
C LEU A 64 21.09 7.30 16.78
N GLY A 65 21.71 6.70 17.81
CA GLY A 65 21.11 6.57 19.14
C GLY A 65 20.19 5.36 19.40
N PHE A 66 20.44 4.20 18.79
CA PHE A 66 19.61 2.99 18.91
C PHE A 66 18.19 3.10 18.34
N ASN A 67 17.87 4.19 17.62
CA ASN A 67 16.54 4.45 17.07
C ASN A 67 16.11 3.44 16.00
N VAL A 68 17.07 2.75 15.39
CA VAL A 68 16.81 1.70 14.39
C VAL A 68 17.58 0.45 14.75
N GLN A 69 16.87 -0.65 14.94
CA GLN A 69 17.45 -1.97 15.17
C GLN A 69 16.98 -2.98 14.12
N PRO A 70 17.89 -3.79 13.54
CA PRO A 70 19.33 -3.73 13.75
C PRO A 70 19.95 -2.45 13.16
N MET A 71 20.90 -1.86 13.89
CA MET A 71 21.59 -0.63 13.46
C MET A 71 22.32 -0.87 12.12
N PRO A 72 22.10 0.00 11.12
CA PRO A 72 22.91 -0.03 9.90
C PRO A 72 24.39 0.25 10.19
N LYS A 73 25.28 -0.59 9.67
CA LYS A 73 26.74 -0.52 9.79
C LYS A 73 27.43 -0.24 8.44
N ILE A 74 26.87 -0.73 7.34
CA ILE A 74 27.38 -0.64 5.98
C ILE A 74 26.41 0.25 5.19
N CYS A 75 26.66 1.56 5.25
CA CYS A 75 25.88 2.57 4.56
C CYS A 75 26.66 3.09 3.34
N PRO A 76 26.05 3.17 2.14
CA PRO A 76 26.74 3.67 0.95
C PRO A 76 26.98 5.20 0.91
N GLY A 77 26.56 5.94 1.93
CA GLY A 77 26.66 7.40 1.95
C GLY A 77 28.11 7.90 2.13
N PRO A 78 28.45 9.11 1.62
CA PRO A 78 29.81 9.67 1.67
C PRO A 78 30.32 9.94 3.10
N THR A 79 29.40 10.08 4.06
CA THR A 79 29.68 10.26 5.49
C THR A 79 29.75 8.95 6.26
N GLY A 80 29.54 7.79 5.60
CA GLY A 80 29.37 6.50 6.26
C GLY A 80 28.05 6.35 7.03
N THR A 81 27.13 7.33 6.93
CA THR A 81 25.80 7.27 7.57
C THR A 81 24.72 6.88 6.56
N CYS A 82 23.64 6.27 7.05
CA CYS A 82 22.48 5.89 6.23
C CYS A 82 21.46 7.03 6.07
N ASP A 83 21.75 8.20 6.66
CA ASP A 83 20.87 9.36 6.75
C ASP A 83 20.39 9.85 5.37
N LEU A 84 21.24 9.71 4.35
CA LEU A 84 20.90 10.03 2.96
C LEU A 84 19.63 9.29 2.47
N TYR A 85 19.39 8.08 2.95
CA TYR A 85 18.29 7.23 2.48
C TYR A 85 16.97 7.46 3.19
N ILE A 86 16.95 8.25 4.26
CA ILE A 86 15.73 8.67 4.95
C ILE A 86 15.50 10.18 4.82
N ASN A 87 16.20 10.84 3.90
CA ASN A 87 15.92 12.23 3.55
C ASN A 87 14.67 12.31 2.64
N PRO A 88 13.82 13.34 2.78
CA PRO A 88 12.75 13.69 1.84
C PRO A 88 13.10 13.73 0.33
N VAL A 89 14.37 13.87 -0.03
CA VAL A 89 14.84 13.85 -1.43
C VAL A 89 15.40 12.49 -1.87
N SER A 90 15.33 11.48 -1.01
CA SER A 90 15.86 10.13 -1.23
C SER A 90 14.86 9.20 -1.90
N CYS A 91 15.11 7.89 -1.83
CA CYS A 91 14.23 6.85 -2.32
C CYS A 91 12.85 6.76 -1.64
N LEU A 92 12.67 7.28 -0.42
CA LEU A 92 11.37 7.35 0.26
C LEU A 92 10.63 8.67 0.00
N GLY A 93 11.34 9.63 -0.59
CA GLY A 93 10.89 10.97 -0.86
C GLY A 93 10.03 11.12 -2.10
N TRP A 94 9.59 12.35 -2.35
CA TRP A 94 8.82 12.73 -3.54
C TRP A 94 9.60 12.53 -4.85
N ASN A 95 10.91 12.77 -4.83
CA ASN A 95 11.78 12.57 -6.00
C ASN A 95 12.28 11.13 -6.13
N GLY A 96 11.91 10.26 -5.19
CA GLY A 96 12.27 8.84 -5.20
C GLY A 96 11.38 8.01 -6.13
N PRO A 97 11.64 6.71 -6.24
CA PRO A 97 10.84 5.78 -7.04
C PRO A 97 9.40 5.59 -6.55
N LEU A 98 9.04 6.11 -5.36
CA LEU A 98 7.67 6.06 -4.86
C LEU A 98 6.85 7.31 -5.23
N GLY A 99 7.49 8.45 -5.48
CA GLY A 99 6.79 9.71 -5.70
C GLY A 99 6.28 9.88 -7.13
N GLY A 100 5.78 11.09 -7.44
CA GLY A 100 5.03 11.36 -8.68
C GLY A 100 5.80 11.18 -10.00
N TYR A 101 7.13 11.05 -9.95
CA TYR A 101 7.98 10.73 -11.11
C TYR A 101 8.44 9.27 -11.15
N GLY A 102 8.07 8.47 -10.16
CA GLY A 102 8.45 7.08 -10.03
C GLY A 102 7.69 6.16 -11.01
N PRO A 103 8.13 4.90 -11.14
CA PRO A 103 7.51 3.91 -12.03
C PRO A 103 6.08 3.51 -11.61
N LEU A 104 5.63 3.90 -10.42
CA LEU A 104 4.25 3.66 -9.94
C LEU A 104 3.38 4.93 -10.03
N ALA A 105 3.85 6.00 -10.64
CA ALA A 105 3.08 7.22 -10.81
C ALA A 105 2.59 7.36 -12.26
N SER A 106 2.02 8.52 -12.61
CA SER A 106 1.41 8.78 -13.92
C SER A 106 2.39 8.83 -15.10
N LEU A 107 3.71 8.86 -14.87
CA LEU A 107 4.72 8.66 -15.93
C LEU A 107 5.20 7.20 -16.04
N GLY A 108 4.75 6.35 -15.12
CA GLY A 108 5.14 4.95 -15.07
C GLY A 108 4.40 4.09 -16.10
N PRO A 109 4.87 2.84 -16.29
CA PRO A 109 4.25 1.89 -17.23
C PRO A 109 2.82 1.48 -16.86
N LEU A 110 2.34 1.78 -15.65
CA LEU A 110 0.98 1.51 -15.20
C LEU A 110 0.03 2.70 -15.37
N SER A 111 0.52 3.83 -15.91
CA SER A 111 -0.27 5.04 -16.09
C SER A 111 -1.45 4.79 -17.02
N HIS A 112 -2.59 5.40 -16.66
CA HIS A 112 -3.78 5.47 -17.52
C HIS A 112 -3.78 6.76 -18.38
N GLU A 113 -2.92 7.73 -18.07
CA GLU A 113 -2.83 9.03 -18.73
C GLU A 113 -1.98 8.97 -20.02
N ILE A 114 -0.85 8.27 -19.95
CA ILE A 114 -0.01 8.00 -21.10
C ILE A 114 -0.52 6.69 -21.70
N PRO A 115 -0.61 6.55 -23.04
CA PRO A 115 -0.76 5.25 -23.67
C PRO A 115 0.42 4.35 -23.31
N SER A 116 0.36 3.73 -22.14
CA SER A 116 1.08 2.50 -21.89
C SER A 116 0.60 1.53 -22.96
N PRO A 117 1.47 0.69 -23.53
CA PRO A 117 1.01 -0.44 -24.31
C PRO A 117 0.14 -1.31 -23.40
N ASN A 118 -1.16 -0.99 -23.31
CA ASN A 118 -2.19 -1.90 -22.91
C ASN A 118 -1.99 -3.10 -23.82
N ASN A 119 -1.85 -4.29 -23.25
CA ASN A 119 -1.43 -5.48 -23.96
C ASN A 119 0.07 -5.49 -24.36
N SER A 120 0.96 -4.89 -23.56
CA SER A 120 2.43 -5.00 -23.73
C SER A 120 2.90 -6.45 -23.80
N TRP A 121 2.31 -7.31 -22.97
CA TRP A 121 2.49 -8.76 -23.08
C TRP A 121 2.05 -9.29 -24.44
N GLU A 122 0.98 -8.77 -25.01
CA GLU A 122 0.44 -9.20 -26.29
C GLU A 122 1.26 -8.69 -27.48
N ILE A 123 1.87 -7.51 -27.34
CA ILE A 123 2.88 -7.00 -28.26
C ILE A 123 4.13 -7.88 -28.17
N LEU A 124 4.61 -8.17 -26.96
CA LEU A 124 5.75 -9.07 -26.74
C LEU A 124 5.45 -10.48 -27.25
N ARG A 125 4.25 -10.99 -27.01
CA ARG A 125 3.78 -12.29 -27.48
C ARG A 125 3.74 -12.32 -29.00
N LYS A 126 3.17 -11.31 -29.65
CA LYS A 126 3.18 -11.21 -31.12
C LYS A 126 4.60 -11.10 -31.67
N PHE A 127 5.48 -10.34 -31.02
CA PHE A 127 6.88 -10.22 -31.39
C PHE A 127 7.63 -11.56 -31.25
N VAL A 128 7.48 -12.25 -30.12
CA VAL A 128 8.03 -13.60 -29.87
C VAL A 128 7.46 -14.59 -30.88
N GLN A 129 6.16 -14.56 -31.16
CA GLN A 129 5.54 -15.41 -32.19
C GLN A 129 6.11 -15.14 -33.58
N GLN A 130 6.34 -13.87 -33.93
CA GLN A 130 6.87 -13.48 -35.23
C GLN A 130 8.33 -13.88 -35.41
N ILE A 131 9.15 -13.78 -34.37
CA ILE A 131 10.60 -14.04 -34.45
C ILE A 131 10.93 -15.50 -34.17
N LEU A 132 10.26 -16.10 -33.19
CA LEU A 132 10.59 -17.43 -32.66
C LEU A 132 9.52 -18.48 -33.01
N GLY A 133 8.33 -18.09 -33.50
CA GLY A 133 7.23 -19.02 -33.77
C GLY A 133 6.28 -19.22 -32.59
N SER A 134 5.08 -19.74 -32.86
CA SER A 134 4.00 -19.93 -31.87
C SER A 134 4.40 -20.78 -30.67
N ASP A 135 5.19 -21.84 -30.92
CA ASP A 135 5.59 -22.82 -29.92
C ASP A 135 6.50 -22.22 -28.84
N ASN A 136 7.12 -21.07 -29.13
CA ASN A 136 7.97 -20.35 -28.19
C ASN A 136 7.20 -19.44 -27.22
N VAL A 137 5.90 -19.19 -27.44
CA VAL A 137 5.07 -18.49 -26.43
C VAL A 137 4.79 -19.38 -25.23
N ASP A 138 4.50 -20.65 -25.49
CA ASP A 138 4.34 -21.66 -24.44
C ASP A 138 5.65 -21.88 -23.68
N ALA A 139 6.79 -21.73 -24.36
CA ALA A 139 8.10 -21.73 -23.72
C ALA A 139 8.27 -20.55 -22.74
N VAL A 140 7.88 -19.32 -23.11
CA VAL A 140 7.96 -18.17 -22.19
C VAL A 140 7.06 -18.37 -20.96
N ARG A 141 5.81 -18.82 -21.16
CA ARG A 141 4.92 -19.18 -20.04
C ARG A 141 5.53 -20.28 -19.18
N PHE A 142 6.14 -21.29 -19.82
CA PHE A 142 6.81 -22.37 -19.11
C PHE A 142 7.95 -21.83 -18.23
N PHE A 143 8.83 -20.99 -18.75
CA PHE A 143 9.95 -20.42 -17.98
C PHE A 143 9.52 -19.60 -16.77
N MET A 144 8.32 -19.02 -16.82
CA MET A 144 7.90 -18.03 -15.83
C MET A 144 6.84 -18.51 -14.85
N VAL A 145 6.16 -19.61 -15.16
CA VAL A 145 5.13 -20.19 -14.28
C VAL A 145 5.42 -21.66 -13.96
N ASN A 146 5.89 -22.44 -14.94
CA ASN A 146 6.01 -23.90 -14.81
C ASN A 146 7.44 -24.39 -14.56
N ASN A 147 8.43 -23.51 -14.60
CA ASN A 147 9.84 -23.82 -14.37
C ASN A 147 10.24 -23.50 -12.93
N ALA A 148 10.98 -24.37 -12.25
CA ALA A 148 11.46 -24.14 -10.87
C ALA A 148 12.45 -22.96 -10.74
N GLN A 149 12.90 -22.36 -11.84
CA GLN A 149 13.77 -21.18 -11.89
C GLN A 149 13.02 -19.88 -12.23
N ASN A 150 11.68 -19.88 -12.14
CA ASN A 150 10.90 -18.68 -12.39
C ASN A 150 11.06 -17.61 -11.27
N PRO A 151 10.71 -16.34 -11.51
CA PRO A 151 10.88 -15.26 -10.52
C PRO A 151 10.05 -15.42 -9.23
N LEU A 152 8.99 -16.22 -9.24
CA LEU A 152 8.14 -16.50 -8.08
C LEU A 152 8.49 -17.86 -7.44
N SER A 153 9.60 -18.48 -7.84
CA SER A 153 10.08 -19.75 -7.30
C SER A 153 11.02 -19.56 -6.11
N SER A 154 11.47 -20.68 -5.53
CA SER A 154 12.51 -20.73 -4.50
C SER A 154 13.86 -20.11 -4.91
N ALA A 155 14.13 -20.01 -6.21
CA ALA A 155 15.31 -19.36 -6.77
C ALA A 155 15.11 -17.85 -6.98
N GLY A 156 13.86 -17.38 -7.01
CA GLY A 156 13.50 -15.99 -7.21
C GLY A 156 13.72 -15.09 -5.99
N PRO A 157 13.43 -13.78 -6.12
CA PRO A 157 13.55 -12.80 -5.03
C PRO A 157 12.66 -13.06 -3.79
N LEU A 158 11.63 -13.89 -3.92
CA LEU A 158 10.74 -14.32 -2.83
C LEU A 158 11.19 -15.65 -2.17
N GLY A 159 12.19 -16.27 -2.79
CA GLY A 159 12.85 -17.51 -2.43
C GLY A 159 13.77 -17.40 -1.23
N ASP A 160 14.77 -18.29 -1.17
CA ASP A 160 15.77 -18.26 -0.10
C ASP A 160 16.62 -16.98 -0.16
N SER A 161 16.80 -16.41 -1.35
CA SER A 161 17.44 -15.12 -1.58
C SER A 161 16.87 -14.00 -0.71
N PHE A 162 15.55 -13.98 -0.47
CA PHE A 162 14.90 -13.00 0.40
C PHE A 162 15.43 -13.05 1.85
N PHE A 163 15.69 -14.25 2.36
CA PHE A 163 16.02 -14.49 3.77
C PHE A 163 17.53 -14.55 4.00
N THR A 164 18.28 -15.13 3.07
CA THR A 164 19.69 -15.49 3.28
C THR A 164 20.64 -14.60 2.51
N VAL A 165 20.29 -14.16 1.31
CA VAL A 165 21.19 -13.36 0.46
C VAL A 165 20.97 -11.88 0.70
N MET A 166 19.73 -11.41 0.58
CA MET A 166 19.38 -9.99 0.63
C MET A 166 19.87 -9.30 1.91
N PRO A 167 19.71 -9.88 3.13
CA PRO A 167 20.22 -9.25 4.35
C PRO A 167 21.74 -9.15 4.45
N ASN A 168 22.47 -9.91 3.63
CA ASN A 168 23.93 -10.01 3.66
C ASN A 168 24.62 -9.14 2.59
N ILE A 169 23.86 -8.53 1.66
CA ILE A 169 24.42 -7.63 0.63
C ILE A 169 24.88 -6.32 1.29
N ASN A 170 23.97 -5.61 1.96
CA ASN A 170 24.25 -4.43 2.78
C ASN A 170 23.07 -4.13 3.73
N ASP A 171 23.17 -3.10 4.56
CA ASP A 171 22.09 -2.77 5.49
C ASP A 171 20.87 -2.14 4.82
N PHE A 172 21.03 -1.54 3.64
CA PHE A 172 19.88 -1.04 2.88
C PHE A 172 18.97 -2.20 2.47
N THR A 173 19.52 -3.23 1.82
CA THR A 173 18.77 -4.41 1.38
C THR A 173 18.21 -5.20 2.56
N LYS A 174 18.94 -5.25 3.68
CA LYS A 174 18.44 -5.84 4.93
C LYS A 174 17.10 -5.21 5.34
N HIS A 175 17.08 -3.90 5.47
CA HIS A 175 15.92 -3.10 5.88
C HIS A 175 14.82 -2.97 4.81
N MET A 176 14.96 -3.62 3.66
CA MET A 176 13.87 -3.83 2.69
C MET A 176 12.97 -5.02 3.06
N GLN A 177 13.30 -5.82 4.09
CA GLN A 177 12.40 -6.83 4.64
C GLN A 177 11.23 -6.20 5.40
N GLY A 178 10.21 -7.01 5.72
CA GLY A 178 9.03 -6.56 6.46
C GLY A 178 9.36 -5.83 7.76
N LEU A 179 8.70 -4.69 7.97
CA LEU A 179 8.89 -3.73 9.06
C LEU A 179 10.27 -3.05 9.13
N GLY A 180 11.17 -3.31 8.17
CA GLY A 180 12.40 -2.53 8.03
C GLY A 180 12.15 -1.12 7.51
N VAL A 181 13.11 -0.23 7.66
CA VAL A 181 12.96 1.20 7.32
C VAL A 181 12.60 1.45 5.85
N TRP A 182 13.08 0.60 4.94
CA TRP A 182 12.84 0.69 3.50
C TRP A 182 11.91 -0.41 2.99
N SER A 183 11.09 -0.99 3.86
CA SER A 183 10.28 -2.17 3.53
C SER A 183 9.31 -1.95 2.37
N VAL A 184 8.81 -0.73 2.17
CA VAL A 184 7.95 -0.35 1.04
C VAL A 184 8.65 -0.49 -0.32
N LEU A 185 9.98 -0.37 -0.36
CA LEU A 185 10.79 -0.58 -1.56
C LEU A 185 11.13 -2.06 -1.78
N GLY A 186 10.84 -2.90 -0.79
CA GLY A 186 11.27 -4.29 -0.75
C GLY A 186 10.52 -5.24 -1.68
N PRO A 187 10.95 -6.51 -1.74
CA PRO A 187 10.31 -7.54 -2.56
C PRO A 187 8.83 -7.80 -2.25
N ILE A 188 8.36 -7.42 -1.04
CA ILE A 188 6.96 -7.50 -0.59
C ILE A 188 6.24 -6.15 -0.59
N GLY A 189 6.86 -5.12 -1.17
CA GLY A 189 6.27 -3.81 -1.39
C GLY A 189 5.76 -3.64 -2.83
N PRO A 190 5.19 -2.48 -3.17
CA PRO A 190 4.65 -2.18 -4.51
C PRO A 190 5.64 -2.25 -5.66
N LEU A 191 6.94 -2.06 -5.42
CA LEU A 191 7.98 -2.22 -6.44
C LEU A 191 8.51 -3.67 -6.53
N GLY A 192 8.03 -4.55 -5.65
CA GLY A 192 8.48 -5.93 -5.53
C GLY A 192 7.79 -6.90 -6.49
N ALA A 193 8.13 -8.18 -6.35
CA ALA A 193 7.62 -9.24 -7.22
C ALA A 193 6.12 -9.53 -7.05
N LEU A 194 5.55 -9.17 -5.89
CA LEU A 194 4.11 -9.26 -5.61
C LEU A 194 3.37 -7.94 -5.92
N GLY A 195 4.10 -6.91 -6.36
CA GLY A 195 3.51 -5.64 -6.78
C GLY A 195 2.99 -5.66 -8.22
N PRO A 196 2.40 -4.55 -8.67
CA PRO A 196 1.80 -4.42 -10.01
C PRO A 196 2.80 -4.52 -11.17
N LEU A 197 4.08 -4.23 -10.95
CA LEU A 197 5.14 -4.39 -11.94
C LEU A 197 5.74 -5.80 -11.94
N GLY A 198 5.30 -6.66 -11.01
CA GLY A 198 5.72 -8.04 -10.91
C GLY A 198 5.01 -8.96 -11.91
N PRO A 199 5.36 -10.26 -11.93
CA PRO A 199 4.79 -11.23 -12.86
C PRO A 199 3.28 -11.48 -12.69
N LEU A 200 2.73 -11.09 -11.54
CA LEU A 200 1.32 -11.27 -11.16
C LEU A 200 0.45 -10.03 -11.45
N GLY A 201 1.06 -8.91 -11.83
CA GLY A 201 0.36 -7.65 -12.06
C GLY A 201 -0.22 -7.47 -13.45
N PRO A 202 -0.77 -6.28 -13.77
CA PRO A 202 -1.48 -6.00 -15.03
C PRO A 202 -0.65 -6.16 -16.30
N MET A 203 0.67 -6.02 -16.18
CA MET A 203 1.62 -6.25 -17.28
C MET A 203 2.36 -7.60 -17.13
N GLY A 204 1.92 -8.41 -16.17
CA GLY A 204 2.43 -9.73 -15.90
C GLY A 204 2.09 -10.71 -17.01
N ILE A 205 2.68 -11.90 -16.91
CA ILE A 205 2.64 -12.93 -17.94
C ILE A 205 1.80 -14.14 -17.53
N HIS A 206 0.84 -13.89 -16.63
CA HIS A 206 -0.15 -14.87 -16.18
C HIS A 206 -1.14 -15.25 -17.30
N ASN A 207 -1.17 -14.51 -18.41
CA ASN A 207 -1.93 -14.81 -19.63
C ASN A 207 -3.46 -14.89 -19.39
N PHE A 208 -3.95 -14.07 -18.46
CA PHE A 208 -5.39 -13.85 -18.28
C PHE A 208 -5.80 -12.58 -19.01
N ASN A 209 -6.99 -12.58 -19.59
CA ASN A 209 -7.58 -11.36 -20.13
C ASN A 209 -8.11 -10.51 -18.98
N ARG A 210 -8.26 -9.20 -19.18
CA ARG A 210 -8.82 -8.28 -18.19
C ARG A 210 -10.20 -7.80 -18.62
N THR A 211 -11.15 -7.76 -17.70
CA THR A 211 -12.44 -7.09 -17.93
C THR A 211 -12.26 -5.57 -17.89
N ALA A 212 -13.28 -4.83 -18.32
CA ALA A 212 -13.29 -3.38 -18.21
C ALA A 212 -13.18 -2.89 -16.75
N ASP A 213 -13.54 -3.72 -15.77
CA ASP A 213 -13.55 -3.35 -14.35
C ASP A 213 -12.27 -3.79 -13.61
N GLY A 214 -11.37 -4.52 -14.29
CA GLY A 214 -10.08 -4.93 -13.75
C GLY A 214 -9.95 -6.40 -13.39
N ASP A 215 -11.05 -7.18 -13.43
CA ASP A 215 -11.00 -8.61 -13.11
C ASP A 215 -10.19 -9.38 -14.16
N TYR A 216 -9.31 -10.27 -13.73
CA TYR A 216 -8.69 -11.24 -14.64
C TYR A 216 -9.66 -12.38 -14.93
N ILE A 217 -9.73 -12.80 -16.19
CA ILE A 217 -10.55 -13.92 -16.66
C ILE A 217 -9.73 -14.90 -17.49
N ASP A 218 -10.04 -16.19 -17.36
CA ASP A 218 -9.48 -17.24 -18.20
C ASP A 218 -10.16 -17.29 -19.59
N ALA A 219 -9.73 -18.24 -20.42
CA ALA A 219 -10.26 -18.44 -21.77
C ALA A 219 -11.77 -18.78 -21.80
N ASN A 220 -12.33 -19.26 -20.69
CA ASN A 220 -13.76 -19.57 -20.54
C ASN A 220 -14.55 -18.39 -19.96
N GLY A 221 -13.91 -17.25 -19.71
CA GLY A 221 -14.51 -16.07 -19.10
C GLY A 221 -14.71 -16.19 -17.58
N LYS A 222 -14.10 -17.19 -16.92
CA LYS A 222 -14.19 -17.33 -15.47
C LYS A 222 -13.18 -16.40 -14.80
N ILE A 223 -13.64 -15.66 -13.78
CA ILE A 223 -12.78 -14.80 -12.96
C ILE A 223 -11.71 -15.63 -12.25
N GLN A 224 -10.47 -15.16 -12.35
CA GLN A 224 -9.30 -15.71 -11.70
C GLN A 224 -8.72 -14.64 -10.77
N THR A 225 -8.47 -15.00 -9.53
CA THR A 225 -7.84 -14.13 -8.51
C THR A 225 -6.51 -14.69 -8.02
N THR A 226 -6.08 -15.82 -8.58
CA THR A 226 -4.85 -16.50 -8.19
C THR A 226 -4.19 -17.18 -9.38
N LEU A 227 -2.88 -17.40 -9.27
CA LEU A 227 -2.07 -18.18 -10.20
C LEU A 227 -1.26 -19.23 -9.43
N THR A 228 -1.36 -20.48 -9.86
CA THR A 228 -0.50 -21.56 -9.36
C THR A 228 0.82 -21.55 -10.12
N VAL A 229 1.93 -21.48 -9.39
CA VAL A 229 3.29 -21.39 -9.92
C VAL A 229 4.15 -22.49 -9.32
N LYS A 230 5.05 -23.08 -10.12
CA LYS A 230 6.04 -24.05 -9.65
C LYS A 230 7.05 -23.35 -8.74
N TRP A 231 7.16 -23.80 -7.50
CA TRP A 231 8.08 -23.23 -6.51
C TRP A 231 9.45 -23.91 -6.52
N ASP A 232 9.43 -25.23 -6.65
CA ASP A 232 10.58 -26.10 -6.83
C ASP A 232 10.16 -27.34 -7.63
N GLU A 233 11.01 -28.35 -7.76
CA GLU A 233 10.69 -29.57 -8.52
C GLU A 233 9.47 -30.36 -8.01
N LYS A 234 9.08 -30.17 -6.75
CA LYS A 234 8.05 -30.97 -6.06
C LYS A 234 6.87 -30.13 -5.57
N THR A 235 7.05 -28.82 -5.46
CA THR A 235 6.11 -27.92 -4.79
C THR A 235 5.56 -26.90 -5.77
N SER A 236 4.26 -26.62 -5.69
CA SER A 236 3.62 -25.48 -6.34
C SER A 236 2.94 -24.60 -5.30
N ILE A 237 2.96 -23.29 -5.54
CA ILE A 237 2.38 -22.29 -4.65
C ILE A 237 1.32 -21.51 -5.42
N GLN A 238 0.20 -21.25 -4.76
CA GLN A 238 -0.85 -20.39 -5.28
C GLN A 238 -0.57 -18.95 -4.82
N TRP A 239 -0.33 -18.06 -5.77
CA TRP A 239 -0.13 -16.64 -5.51
C TRP A 239 -1.40 -15.86 -5.85
N PRO A 240 -1.77 -14.84 -5.08
CA PRO A 240 -2.81 -13.91 -5.50
C PRO A 240 -2.34 -13.14 -6.74
N LEU A 241 -3.25 -12.91 -7.68
CA LEU A 241 -2.98 -12.00 -8.78
C LEU A 241 -3.01 -10.56 -8.25
N PHE A 242 -2.34 -9.64 -8.95
CA PHE A 242 -2.36 -8.23 -8.61
C PHE A 242 -3.22 -7.47 -9.64
N GLU A 243 -4.45 -7.11 -9.25
CA GLU A 243 -5.41 -6.50 -10.18
C GLU A 243 -5.35 -4.96 -10.21
N ASP A 244 -5.65 -4.38 -11.37
CA ASP A 244 -5.87 -2.95 -11.55
C ASP A 244 -7.38 -2.70 -11.69
N TYR A 245 -8.02 -2.42 -10.56
CA TYR A 245 -9.46 -2.24 -10.47
C TYR A 245 -9.87 -0.79 -10.68
N LYS A 246 -11.06 -0.59 -11.26
CA LYS A 246 -11.78 0.67 -11.07
C LYS A 246 -12.15 0.87 -9.60
N LYS A 247 -12.19 2.12 -9.17
CA LYS A 247 -12.61 2.52 -7.81
C LYS A 247 -13.92 1.85 -7.37
N GLU A 248 -14.95 1.92 -8.20
CA GLU A 248 -16.28 1.37 -7.88
C GLU A 248 -16.24 -0.15 -7.71
N ARG A 249 -15.44 -0.83 -8.54
CA ARG A 249 -15.26 -2.29 -8.47
C ARG A 249 -14.54 -2.71 -7.20
N ALA A 250 -13.45 -2.05 -6.84
CA ALA A 250 -12.73 -2.31 -5.59
C ALA A 250 -13.65 -2.10 -4.36
N ILE A 251 -14.40 -0.99 -4.32
CA ILE A 251 -15.38 -0.74 -3.25
C ILE A 251 -16.47 -1.82 -3.20
N GLN A 252 -16.98 -2.26 -4.35
CA GLN A 252 -17.97 -3.33 -4.45
C GLN A 252 -17.42 -4.66 -3.89
N LEU A 253 -16.22 -5.06 -4.29
CA LEU A 253 -15.56 -6.27 -3.81
C LEU A 253 -15.30 -6.20 -2.30
N GLY A 254 -14.89 -5.04 -1.79
CA GLY A 254 -14.70 -4.81 -0.36
C GLY A 254 -15.98 -4.94 0.46
N LYS A 255 -17.12 -4.45 -0.05
CA LYS A 255 -18.44 -4.66 0.57
C LYS A 255 -18.83 -6.14 0.63
N GLN A 256 -18.40 -6.93 -0.36
CA GLN A 256 -18.62 -8.38 -0.42
C GLN A 256 -17.59 -9.18 0.40
N GLY A 257 -16.58 -8.52 0.99
CA GLY A 257 -15.49 -9.18 1.69
C GLY A 257 -14.53 -9.96 0.78
N LYS A 258 -14.53 -9.68 -0.53
CA LYS A 258 -13.77 -10.40 -1.55
C LYS A 258 -12.51 -9.69 -2.03
N LEU A 259 -12.29 -8.44 -1.62
CA LEU A 259 -11.09 -7.70 -1.97
C LEU A 259 -9.95 -8.12 -1.03
N ASP A 260 -8.97 -8.85 -1.55
CA ASP A 260 -7.74 -9.21 -0.83
C ASP A 260 -6.68 -8.10 -1.01
N PRO A 261 -5.54 -8.12 -0.27
CA PRO A 261 -4.55 -7.06 -0.33
C PRO A 261 -3.62 -7.22 -1.54
N SER A 262 -4.16 -7.36 -2.75
CA SER A 262 -3.38 -7.59 -3.98
C SER A 262 -3.94 -6.76 -5.14
N PHE A 263 -4.03 -5.44 -4.98
CA PHE A 263 -4.67 -4.61 -5.99
C PHE A 263 -4.13 -3.18 -6.05
N MET A 264 -4.41 -2.54 -7.17
CA MET A 264 -4.31 -1.10 -7.33
C MET A 264 -5.63 -0.46 -7.79
N VAL A 265 -5.75 0.84 -7.55
CA VAL A 265 -6.81 1.71 -8.05
C VAL A 265 -6.20 3.03 -8.48
N SER A 266 -6.55 3.52 -9.68
CA SER A 266 -6.43 4.94 -10.02
C SER A 266 -7.77 5.64 -9.74
N ALA A 267 -7.71 6.78 -9.06
CA ALA A 267 -8.90 7.55 -8.69
C ALA A 267 -8.60 9.04 -8.53
N ILE A 268 -9.65 9.86 -8.63
CA ILE A 268 -9.63 11.26 -8.24
C ILE A 268 -10.08 11.33 -6.78
N GLY A 269 -9.13 11.63 -5.89
CA GLY A 269 -9.37 11.84 -4.47
C GLY A 269 -9.95 13.23 -4.20
N SER A 270 -10.57 13.38 -3.03
CA SER A 270 -11.06 14.67 -2.53
C SER A 270 -10.77 14.83 -1.04
N LEU A 271 -11.23 15.93 -0.44
CA LEU A 271 -11.22 16.10 1.02
C LEU A 271 -12.10 15.04 1.72
N THR A 272 -13.10 14.50 1.03
CA THR A 272 -13.86 13.34 1.49
C THR A 272 -13.05 12.07 1.19
N PRO A 273 -12.78 11.23 2.20
CA PRO A 273 -11.96 10.04 2.02
C PRO A 273 -12.66 8.99 1.16
N ASP A 274 -11.90 8.40 0.24
CA ASP A 274 -12.25 7.16 -0.41
C ASP A 274 -11.92 5.99 0.50
N VAL A 275 -12.86 5.07 0.71
CA VAL A 275 -12.72 3.96 1.66
C VAL A 275 -12.77 2.61 0.96
N TYR A 276 -11.67 1.88 1.01
CA TYR A 276 -11.51 0.54 0.49
C TYR A 276 -11.51 -0.46 1.64
N THR A 277 -12.41 -1.44 1.63
CA THR A 277 -12.41 -2.52 2.64
C THR A 277 -11.64 -3.71 2.10
N VAL A 278 -10.53 -4.07 2.74
CA VAL A 278 -9.72 -5.24 2.38
C VAL A 278 -9.91 -6.35 3.40
N THR A 279 -9.95 -7.60 2.93
CA THR A 279 -10.05 -8.79 3.78
C THR A 279 -8.69 -9.49 3.83
N VAL A 280 -8.16 -9.66 5.04
CA VAL A 280 -6.94 -10.43 5.31
C VAL A 280 -7.33 -11.78 5.90
N THR A 281 -7.07 -12.86 5.16
CA THR A 281 -7.45 -14.23 5.52
C THR A 281 -6.31 -15.08 6.06
N GLU A 282 -5.06 -14.61 5.90
CA GLU A 282 -3.87 -15.31 6.35
C GLU A 282 -2.79 -14.33 6.86
N PRO A 283 -1.84 -14.82 7.68
CA PRO A 283 -0.79 -13.98 8.24
C PRO A 283 0.08 -13.41 7.12
N GLN A 284 0.30 -12.10 7.12
CA GLN A 284 1.07 -11.42 6.09
C GLN A 284 1.45 -10.01 6.51
N TYR A 285 2.46 -9.46 5.83
CA TYR A 285 2.68 -8.02 5.78
C TYR A 285 1.74 -7.42 4.74
N VAL A 286 1.08 -6.31 5.07
CA VAL A 286 0.28 -5.53 4.14
C VAL A 286 0.94 -4.17 3.97
N THR A 287 1.34 -3.85 2.74
CA THR A 287 1.95 -2.58 2.36
C THR A 287 0.95 -1.77 1.56
N ILE A 288 0.70 -0.54 2.00
CA ILE A 288 -0.20 0.42 1.36
C ILE A 288 0.64 1.62 0.94
N LEU A 289 0.57 1.99 -0.33
CA LEU A 289 1.24 3.16 -0.90
C LEU A 289 0.21 3.97 -1.68
N THR A 290 0.20 5.29 -1.47
CA THR A 290 -0.53 6.20 -2.36
C THR A 290 0.51 6.95 -3.18
N ALA A 291 0.67 6.53 -4.44
CA ALA A 291 1.52 7.23 -5.37
C ALA A 291 0.72 8.39 -5.99
N PRO A 292 1.21 9.62 -5.87
CA PRO A 292 0.55 10.80 -6.41
C PRO A 292 0.73 10.93 -7.92
N SER A 293 -0.19 11.60 -8.62
CA SER A 293 0.10 12.17 -9.94
C SER A 293 1.11 13.34 -9.83
N ILE A 294 1.81 13.69 -10.91
CA ILE A 294 2.97 14.63 -10.95
C ILE A 294 2.72 15.96 -10.22
N TYR A 295 1.48 16.42 -10.16
CA TYR A 295 1.11 17.73 -9.59
C TYR A 295 0.55 17.66 -8.15
N ALA A 296 0.21 16.47 -7.65
CA ALA A 296 -0.42 16.27 -6.34
C ALA A 296 0.64 15.84 -5.33
N LYS A 297 0.86 16.49 -4.18
CA LYS A 297 2.01 16.10 -3.32
C LYS A 297 1.65 15.15 -2.20
N ASN A 298 0.49 15.32 -1.59
CA ASN A 298 0.19 14.81 -0.26
C ASN A 298 -1.22 14.21 -0.20
N PHE A 299 -1.26 12.98 0.30
CA PHE A 299 -2.46 12.24 0.63
C PHE A 299 -2.37 11.73 2.06
N LEU A 300 -3.51 11.71 2.72
CA LEU A 300 -3.69 11.15 4.05
C LEU A 300 -4.16 9.71 3.90
N ILE A 301 -3.38 8.76 4.41
CA ILE A 301 -3.78 7.35 4.49
C ILE A 301 -4.18 7.07 5.93
N THR A 302 -5.35 6.47 6.15
CA THR A 302 -5.76 5.95 7.46
C THR A 302 -6.21 4.51 7.32
N VAL A 303 -5.65 3.63 8.14
CA VAL A 303 -6.02 2.21 8.20
C VAL A 303 -6.77 1.95 9.50
N LYS A 304 -7.95 1.37 9.41
CA LYS A 304 -8.82 1.10 10.54
C LYS A 304 -9.33 -0.33 10.50
N GLU A 305 -9.25 -1.06 11.61
CA GLU A 305 -9.88 -2.38 11.69
C GLU A 305 -11.40 -2.20 11.77
N LYS A 306 -12.13 -2.84 10.86
CA LYS A 306 -13.53 -2.53 10.57
C LYS A 306 -14.48 -2.88 11.71
N LYS A 307 -14.22 -3.97 12.45
CA LYS A 307 -15.11 -4.45 13.52
C LYS A 307 -14.98 -3.63 14.80
N SER A 308 -13.76 -3.43 15.27
CA SER A 308 -13.41 -2.67 16.47
C SER A 308 -13.42 -1.16 16.25
N LYS A 309 -13.34 -0.71 14.99
CA LYS A 309 -13.18 0.68 14.60
C LYS A 309 -11.89 1.32 15.14
N GLN A 310 -10.91 0.51 15.51
CA GLN A 310 -9.60 0.96 15.96
C GLN A 310 -8.77 1.44 14.77
N VAL A 311 -8.19 2.65 14.87
CA VAL A 311 -7.20 3.13 13.90
C VAL A 311 -5.88 2.40 14.15
N ILE A 312 -5.43 1.65 13.16
CA ILE A 312 -4.19 0.89 13.21
C ILE A 312 -2.99 1.77 12.90
N ALA A 313 -3.11 2.61 11.87
CA ALA A 313 -2.04 3.46 11.38
C ALA A 313 -2.61 4.64 10.58
N SER A 314 -1.87 5.75 10.56
CA SER A 314 -2.19 6.92 9.74
C SER A 314 -0.92 7.59 9.22
N THR A 315 -1.05 8.34 8.13
CA THR A 315 -0.03 9.26 7.59
C THR A 315 -0.59 10.68 7.49
N GLY A 316 0.27 11.65 7.21
CA GLY A 316 -0.13 13.04 6.92
C GLY A 316 0.53 14.11 7.78
N SER A 317 1.33 13.72 8.76
CA SER A 317 2.14 14.68 9.52
C SER A 317 3.42 15.08 8.79
N SER A 318 3.87 14.28 7.81
CA SER A 318 5.04 14.59 6.99
C SER A 318 4.69 14.78 5.51
N VAL A 319 4.75 16.02 5.05
CA VAL A 319 4.56 16.41 3.62
C VAL A 319 5.76 16.11 2.72
N SER A 320 6.78 15.46 3.29
CA SER A 320 8.11 15.32 2.69
C SER A 320 8.38 13.94 2.09
N PHE A 321 7.56 12.96 2.46
CA PHE A 321 7.66 11.58 2.01
C PHE A 321 6.42 11.20 1.24
N THR A 322 6.58 10.28 0.29
CA THR A 322 5.41 9.69 -0.35
C THR A 322 4.60 8.93 0.71
N PRO A 323 3.27 9.10 0.80
CA PRO A 323 2.47 8.45 1.83
C PRO A 323 2.45 6.92 1.69
N TRP A 324 2.90 6.22 2.74
CA TRP A 324 2.81 4.76 2.79
C TRP A 324 2.72 4.23 4.22
N ILE A 325 2.15 3.04 4.37
CA ILE A 325 2.01 2.28 5.62
C ILE A 325 2.36 0.83 5.34
N GLN A 326 3.10 0.17 6.24
CA GLN A 326 3.19 -1.28 6.27
C GLN A 326 2.85 -1.79 7.67
N PHE A 327 1.95 -2.76 7.76
CA PHE A 327 1.61 -3.40 9.03
C PHE A 327 1.66 -4.92 8.89
N PHE A 328 1.87 -5.60 10.03
CA PHE A 328 1.95 -7.05 10.09
C PHE A 328 0.70 -7.63 10.78
N VAL A 329 0.03 -8.56 10.09
CA VAL A 329 -1.07 -9.34 10.66
C VAL A 329 -0.53 -10.69 11.11
N GLU A 330 -0.47 -10.85 12.43
CA GLU A 330 0.03 -12.07 13.07
C GLU A 330 -0.98 -13.23 13.00
N PRO A 331 -0.51 -14.50 13.06
CA PRO A 331 -1.39 -15.67 13.13
C PRO A 331 -2.41 -15.62 14.28
N SER A 332 -1.99 -15.10 15.44
CA SER A 332 -2.83 -14.93 16.63
C SER A 332 -4.04 -14.03 16.38
N SER A 333 -3.90 -13.03 15.49
CA SER A 333 -4.94 -12.05 15.17
C SER A 333 -6.06 -12.64 14.29
N LEU A 334 -5.81 -13.78 13.64
CA LEU A 334 -6.73 -14.45 12.72
C LEU A 334 -7.44 -15.66 13.35
N THR A 335 -7.22 -15.91 14.64
CA THR A 335 -7.85 -17.03 15.38
C THR A 335 -9.38 -16.97 15.39
N ASN A 336 -9.95 -15.77 15.26
CA ASN A 336 -11.39 -15.52 15.19
C ASN A 336 -11.92 -15.34 13.76
N GLY A 337 -11.14 -15.76 12.76
CA GLY A 337 -11.46 -15.64 11.34
C GLY A 337 -10.76 -14.46 10.65
N PRO A 338 -11.12 -14.20 9.37
CA PRO A 338 -10.52 -13.12 8.59
C PRO A 338 -10.74 -11.75 9.21
N LEU A 339 -9.75 -10.87 9.08
CA LEU A 339 -9.85 -9.47 9.50
C LEU A 339 -10.21 -8.59 8.31
N GLN A 340 -10.98 -7.54 8.56
CA GLN A 340 -11.30 -6.53 7.55
C GLN A 340 -10.70 -5.18 7.95
N PHE A 341 -10.00 -4.54 7.04
CA PHE A 341 -9.43 -3.21 7.25
C PHE A 341 -10.05 -2.20 6.29
N GLU A 342 -10.50 -1.07 6.82
CA GLU A 342 -10.92 0.11 6.06
C GLU A 342 -9.67 0.97 5.79
N ILE A 343 -9.24 1.02 4.54
CA ILE A 343 -8.15 1.89 4.05
C ILE A 343 -8.82 3.14 3.50
N SER A 344 -8.62 4.27 4.17
CA SER A 344 -9.13 5.58 3.79
C SER A 344 -8.01 6.39 3.13
N VAL A 345 -8.28 6.95 1.96
CA VAL A 345 -7.37 7.86 1.24
C VAL A 345 -8.09 9.19 1.07
N ALA A 346 -7.52 10.27 1.59
CA ALA A 346 -8.03 11.63 1.41
C ALA A 346 -6.93 12.55 0.90
N VAL A 347 -7.33 13.60 0.20
CA VAL A 347 -6.45 14.70 -0.17
C VAL A 347 -6.04 15.47 1.10
N ASP A 348 -4.75 15.80 1.23
CA ASP A 348 -4.29 16.71 2.27
C ASP A 348 -4.80 18.14 2.01
N PRO A 349 -5.58 18.75 2.91
CA PRO A 349 -6.06 20.13 2.74
C PRO A 349 -4.95 21.15 2.54
N LEU A 350 -3.74 20.90 3.06
CA LEU A 350 -2.60 21.82 2.96
C LEU A 350 -2.11 21.97 1.51
N ASP A 351 -2.21 20.91 0.71
CA ASP A 351 -1.82 20.93 -0.71
C ASP A 351 -2.77 21.72 -1.59
N CYS A 352 -3.99 21.92 -1.11
CA CYS A 352 -5.04 22.64 -1.81
C CYS A 352 -4.93 24.16 -1.66
N GLY A 353 -4.03 24.65 -0.78
CA GLY A 353 -3.86 26.06 -0.48
C GLY A 353 -5.20 26.77 -0.19
N LEU A 354 -5.36 28.00 -0.69
CA LEU A 354 -6.60 28.78 -0.54
C LEU A 354 -7.79 28.19 -1.33
N ALA A 355 -7.57 27.25 -2.26
CA ALA A 355 -8.63 26.58 -3.00
C ALA A 355 -9.35 25.49 -2.18
N SER A 356 -8.79 25.09 -1.02
CA SER A 356 -9.43 24.18 -0.07
C SER A 356 -10.85 24.61 0.37
N VAL A 357 -11.18 25.89 0.23
CA VAL A 357 -12.48 26.47 0.60
C VAL A 357 -13.62 26.03 -0.34
N PHE A 358 -13.32 25.63 -1.58
CA PHE A 358 -14.36 25.36 -2.59
C PHE A 358 -14.49 23.89 -2.97
N GLU A 359 -13.36 23.18 -3.13
CA GLU A 359 -13.24 21.73 -3.26
C GLU A 359 -11.81 21.47 -3.78
N CYS A 360 -11.22 20.33 -3.40
CA CYS A 360 -9.89 19.97 -3.84
C CYS A 360 -9.90 18.55 -4.37
N PHE A 361 -9.45 18.39 -5.60
CA PHE A 361 -9.43 17.12 -6.30
C PHE A 361 -8.03 16.84 -6.82
N MET A 362 -7.52 15.65 -6.55
CA MET A 362 -6.20 15.22 -7.00
C MET A 362 -6.23 13.75 -7.41
N GLU A 363 -5.61 13.43 -8.53
CA GLU A 363 -5.45 12.05 -8.97
C GLU A 363 -4.40 11.34 -8.13
N TYR A 364 -4.69 10.09 -7.76
CA TYR A 364 -3.80 9.21 -7.04
C TYR A 364 -3.89 7.78 -7.56
N TYR A 365 -2.81 7.04 -7.33
CA TYR A 365 -2.70 5.61 -7.53
C TYR A 365 -2.53 4.96 -6.15
N LEU A 366 -3.53 4.19 -5.71
CA LEU A 366 -3.44 3.39 -4.50
C LEU A 366 -2.91 2.01 -4.85
N TYR A 367 -1.91 1.55 -4.10
CA TYR A 367 -1.36 0.20 -4.19
C TYR A 367 -1.50 -0.49 -2.83
N VAL A 368 -2.09 -1.68 -2.82
CA VAL A 368 -2.20 -2.54 -1.63
C VAL A 368 -1.59 -3.89 -1.96
N VAL A 369 -0.49 -4.23 -1.28
CA VAL A 369 0.32 -5.43 -1.54
C VAL A 369 0.43 -6.28 -0.27
N GLY A 370 0.05 -7.54 -0.38
CA GLY A 370 0.11 -8.56 0.66
C GLY A 370 1.25 -9.53 0.40
N SER A 371 2.06 -9.83 1.42
CA SER A 371 3.19 -10.75 1.26
C SER A 371 2.79 -12.22 1.12
N THR A 372 1.58 -12.61 1.56
CA THR A 372 1.14 -13.99 1.84
C THR A 372 1.83 -14.66 3.03
N LYS A 373 1.23 -15.74 3.54
CA LYS A 373 1.82 -16.61 4.56
C LYS A 373 3.05 -17.36 4.07
N HIS A 374 3.19 -17.55 2.76
CA HIS A 374 4.33 -18.28 2.20
C HIS A 374 5.65 -17.52 2.40
N ILE A 375 5.62 -16.18 2.39
CA ILE A 375 6.78 -15.35 2.76
C ILE A 375 7.09 -15.43 4.26
N LEU A 376 6.18 -15.92 5.09
CA LEU A 376 6.41 -16.11 6.52
C LEU A 376 6.90 -17.52 6.87
N ARG A 377 7.22 -18.34 5.87
CA ARG A 377 7.72 -19.72 6.07
C ARG A 377 9.06 -19.80 6.81
N ARG A 378 9.80 -18.70 6.87
CA ARG A 378 11.06 -18.56 7.58
C ARG A 378 11.03 -17.31 8.47
N PRO A 379 11.73 -17.31 9.61
CA PRO A 379 11.87 -16.11 10.43
C PRO A 379 12.44 -14.95 9.61
N SER A 380 11.75 -13.81 9.65
CA SER A 380 12.31 -12.54 9.17
C SER A 380 13.16 -11.89 10.25
N ILE A 381 13.96 -10.90 9.86
CA ILE A 381 14.69 -10.08 10.83
C ILE A 381 13.69 -9.40 11.76
N ALA A 382 13.95 -9.48 13.07
CA ALA A 382 13.21 -8.75 14.06
C ALA A 382 13.70 -7.30 14.09
N TYR A 383 12.87 -6.39 13.61
CA TYR A 383 13.13 -4.97 13.69
C TYR A 383 12.56 -4.38 14.99
N SER A 384 13.22 -3.36 15.55
CA SER A 384 12.71 -2.59 16.69
C SER A 384 13.24 -1.15 16.65
N GLY A 385 12.58 -0.27 17.41
CA GLY A 385 12.91 1.15 17.49
C GLY A 385 11.66 2.04 17.46
N PRO A 386 11.79 3.34 17.79
CA PRO A 386 10.67 4.30 17.82
C PRO A 386 9.90 4.44 16.51
N TYR A 387 10.48 4.07 15.36
CA TYR A 387 9.79 4.10 14.06
C TYR A 387 8.80 2.95 13.88
N ILE A 388 8.94 1.86 14.65
CA ILE A 388 7.95 0.79 14.69
C ILE A 388 6.96 1.13 15.78
N LYS A 389 5.71 1.31 15.37
CA LYS A 389 4.61 1.60 16.26
C LYS A 389 3.79 0.34 16.52
N GLN A 390 3.05 0.36 17.60
CA GLN A 390 2.10 -0.70 17.94
C GLN A 390 0.75 -0.04 18.21
N SER A 391 -0.29 -0.53 17.55
CA SER A 391 -1.66 -0.10 17.81
C SER A 391 -2.44 -1.20 18.49
N CYS A 392 -2.78 -0.93 19.75
CA CYS A 392 -3.83 -1.56 20.53
C CYS A 392 -4.77 -0.39 20.93
#